data_AF-A0A4Y3FYE4-F1
#
_entry.id   AF-A0A4Y3FYE4-F1
#
_cell.length_a   1.000
_cell.length_b   1.000
_cell.length_c   1.000
_cell.angle_alpha   90.00
_cell.angle_beta   90.00
_cell.angle_gamma   90.00
#
_symmetry.space_group_name_H-M   'P 1'
#
loop_
_entity.id
_entity.type
_entity.pdbx_description
1 polymer ?
#
loop_
_entity_poly.entity_id
_entity_poly.type
_entity_poly.pdbx_seq_one_letter_code
_entity_poly.pdbx_strand_id
1 'polypeptide(L)' 'MDIECTDRRIGNTEKLASEVAAWTRRRNDMKKKIDWKFTRERADRKLSKYYVP' A
#
# COMPACT_ATOMS: atom_id res chain seq x y z
N MET A 1 11.15 8.58 7.26
CA MET A 1 9.89 7.86 7.56
C MET A 1 8.89 8.32 6.52
N ASP A 2 8.93 7.71 5.33
CA ASP A 2 8.06 8.04 4.20
C ASP A 2 6.66 7.46 4.44
N ILE A 3 5.91 8.08 5.35
CA ILE A 3 4.52 7.73 5.58
C ILE A 3 3.72 8.28 4.40
N GLU A 4 3.56 7.43 3.39
CA GLU A 4 2.76 7.70 2.20
C GLU A 4 1.31 7.28 2.48
N CYS A 5 0.68 7.98 3.41
CA CYS A 5 -0.76 7.92 3.67
C CYS A 5 -1.34 9.33 3.53
N THR A 6 -2.66 9.45 3.39
CA THR A 6 -3.37 10.74 3.18
C THR A 6 -3.23 11.75 4.33
N ASP A 7 -2.36 11.49 5.31
CA ASP A 7 -2.04 12.29 6.52
C ASP A 7 -3.25 12.75 7.35
N ARG A 8 -4.40 12.14 7.12
CA ARG A 8 -5.66 12.49 7.78
C ARG A 8 -6.60 11.30 7.87
N ARG A 9 -7.43 11.30 8.91
CA ARG A 9 -8.54 10.36 9.05
C ARG A 9 -9.69 10.78 8.13
N ILE A 10 -10.13 9.87 7.27
CA ILE A 10 -11.25 10.09 6.36
C ILE A 10 -12.38 9.14 6.76
N GLY A 11 -13.46 9.68 7.32
CA GLY A 11 -14.60 8.87 7.81
C GLY A 11 -15.61 8.46 6.73
N ASN A 12 -15.52 9.02 5.52
CA ASN A 12 -16.40 8.70 4.40
C ASN A 12 -15.63 7.87 3.36
N THR A 13 -16.18 6.72 2.99
CA THR A 13 -15.55 5.77 2.07
C THR A 13 -15.38 6.31 0.65
N GLU A 14 -16.34 7.05 0.11
CA GLU A 14 -16.27 7.63 -1.23
C GLU A 14 -15.15 8.68 -1.30
N LYS A 15 -15.06 9.52 -0.26
CA LYS A 15 -13.99 10.50 -0.14
C LYS A 15 -12.63 9.81 0.00
N LEU A 16 -12.56 8.74 0.78
CA LEU A 16 -11.34 7.94 0.91
C LEU A 16 -10.90 7.37 -0.44
N ALA A 17 -11.83 6.78 -1.20
CA ALA A 17 -11.55 6.21 -2.52
C ALA A 17 -11.01 7.25 -3.50
N SER A 18 -11.62 8.44 -3.55
CA SER A 18 -11.16 9.54 -4.41
C SER A 18 -9.75 10.01 -4.06
N GLU A 19 -9.46 10.16 -2.76
CA GLU A 19 -8.16 10.59 -2.26
C GLU A 19 -7.06 9.56 -2.55
N VAL A 20 -7.36 8.28 -2.33
CA VAL A 20 -6.45 7.17 -2.66
C VAL A 20 -6.18 7.12 -4.17
N ALA A 21 -7.19 7.36 -5.00
CA ALA A 21 -7.04 7.40 -6.46
C ALA A 21 -6.15 8.57 -6.92
N ALA A 22 -6.33 9.75 -6.33
CA ALA A 22 -5.48 10.92 -6.60
C ALA A 22 -4.02 10.66 -6.18
N TRP A 23 -3.81 10.14 -4.97
CA TRP A 23 -2.48 9.79 -4.48
C TRP A 23 -1.80 8.70 -5.33
N THR A 24 -2.55 7.67 -5.75
CA THR A 24 -2.03 6.59 -6.61
C THR A 24 -1.55 7.14 -7.96
N ARG A 25 -2.34 8.01 -8.59
CA ARG A 25 -1.96 8.66 -9.86
C ARG A 25 -0.65 9.42 -9.72
N ARG A 26 -0.54 10.29 -8.70
CA ARG A 26 0.69 11.05 -8.42
C ARG A 26 1.90 10.13 -8.25
N ARG A 27 1.78 9.02 -7.49
CA ARG A 27 2.89 8.09 -7.26
C ARG A 27 3.34 7.37 -8.53
N ASN A 28 2.39 7.00 -9.38
CA ASN A 28 2.66 6.32 -10.65
C ASN A 28 3.33 7.26 -11.65
N ASP A 29 2.90 8.53 -11.73
CA ASP A 29 3.53 9.54 -12.58
C ASP A 29 4.98 9.79 -12.16
N MET A 30 5.25 9.80 -10.85
CA MET A 30 6.61 9.87 -10.29
C MET A 30 7.43 8.59 -10.50
N LYS A 31 6.86 7.53 -11.08
CA LYS A 31 7.48 6.20 -11.24
C LYS A 31 8.07 5.67 -9.94
N LYS A 32 7.45 5.99 -8.79
CA LYS A 32 7.94 5.59 -7.48
C LYS A 32 7.85 4.06 -7.37
N LYS A 33 8.99 3.39 -7.29
CA LYS A 33 9.07 1.94 -7.11
C LYS A 33 8.84 1.57 -5.65
N ILE A 34 8.32 0.36 -5.44
CA ILE A 34 8.23 -0.22 -4.09
C ILE A 34 9.63 -0.64 -3.67
N ASP A 35 10.07 -0.14 -2.51
CA ASP A 35 11.28 -0.60 -1.84
C ASP A 35 10.94 -1.80 -0.95
N TRP A 36 11.09 -3.00 -1.51
CA TRP A 36 10.80 -4.24 -0.81
C TRP A 36 11.83 -4.48 0.30
N LYS A 37 11.37 -4.44 1.55
CA LYS A 37 12.20 -4.74 2.73
C LYS A 37 12.34 -6.23 3.04
N PHE A 38 11.71 -7.09 2.23
CA PHE A 38 11.74 -8.54 2.40
C PHE A 38 11.66 -9.23 1.03
N THR A 39 12.14 -10.47 0.97
CA THR A 39 12.00 -11.31 -0.22
C THR A 39 10.66 -12.04 -0.20
N ARG A 40 10.16 -12.41 -1.38
CA ARG A 40 8.92 -13.20 -1.52
C ARG A 40 8.99 -14.48 -0.69
N GLU A 41 10.12 -15.19 -0.75
CA GLU A 41 10.31 -16.46 -0.02
C GLU A 41 10.19 -16.25 1.51
N ARG A 42 10.70 -15.13 2.02
CA ARG A 42 10.57 -14.78 3.45
C ARG A 42 9.12 -14.45 3.81
N ALA A 43 8.38 -13.78 2.93
CA ALA A 43 6.97 -13.50 3.13
C ALA A 43 6.13 -14.78 3.10
N ASP A 44 6.31 -15.60 2.08
CA ASP A 44 5.59 -16.87 1.89
C ASP A 44 5.81 -17.80 3.08
N ARG A 45 7.06 -17.95 3.54
CA ARG A 45 7.36 -18.76 4.73
C ARG A 45 6.68 -18.22 6.00
N LYS A 46 6.55 -16.90 6.13
CA LYS A 46 5.92 -16.27 7.30
C LYS A 46 4.40 -16.36 7.26
N LEU A 47 3.82 -16.24 6.07
CA LEU A 47 2.37 -16.14 5.85
C LEU A 47 1.73 -17.49 5.49
N SER A 48 2.51 -18.52 5.18
CA SER A 48 2.03 -19.87 4.81
C SER A 48 0.96 -20.42 5.75
N LYS A 49 1.10 -20.20 7.06
CA LYS A 49 0.12 -20.63 8.08
C LYS A 49 -1.25 -19.93 8.01
N TYR A 50 -1.36 -18.83 7.28
CA TYR A 50 -2.59 -18.06 7.12
C TYR A 50 -3.24 -18.27 5.75
N TYR A 51 -2.53 -18.89 4.80
CA TYR A 51 -3.11 -19.24 3.52
C TYR A 51 -3.84 -20.57 3.69
N VAL A 52 -5.13 -20.58 3.32
CA VAL A 52 -5.94 -21.79 3.28
C VAL A 52 -5.43 -22.64 2.10
N PRO A 53 -5.31 -23.98 2.24
CA PRO A 53 -4.81 -24.86 1.19
C PRO A 53 -5.56 -24.75 -0.14
#